data_AF-A0AAE9IRE8-F1
#
_entry.id   AF-A0AAE9IRE8-F1
#
_cell.length_a   1.000
_cell.length_b   1.000
_cell.length_c   1.000
_cell.angle_alpha   90.00
_cell.angle_beta   90.00
_cell.angle_gamma   90.00
#
_symmetry.space_group_name_H-M   'P 1'
#
loop_
_entity.id
_entity.type
_entity.pdbx_description
1 polymer ?
#
loop_
_entity_poly.entity_id
_entity_poly.type
_entity_poly.pdbx_seq_one_letter_code
_entity_poly.pdbx_strand_id
1 'polypeptide(L)'
;MPKLWCISSQGKLSIQRPADLFYVFQMADANKAGKKCIKKAGFVASEIEMVFEAKSNRLLVVFAGRMYTIEVVGVENKEQFNKLVEETDVRGTFTHDANLNGMDVLLTRLFDLLLNVSIDSIVHRDSARDIRQVANFPIALTASRLTIDKDPVTKGELNFIKEKFTGLKSLHFAVPLPDDHAAFPLQYPAAYIEKGNKLKVEELINMEAKNVEITTAKLKTSDMNRLIKSFIKKSSSLVKNVR
;
A
#
# COMPACT_ATOMS: atom_id res chain seq x y z
N MET A 1 14.39 -15.46 13.65
CA MET A 1 14.72 -14.80 12.37
C MET A 1 15.24 -15.84 11.39
N PRO A 2 14.72 -15.91 10.16
CA PRO A 2 15.27 -16.78 9.13
C PRO A 2 16.72 -16.36 8.83
N LYS A 3 17.64 -17.33 8.75
CA LYS A 3 19.05 -17.13 8.39
C LYS A 3 19.22 -17.53 6.93
N LEU A 4 19.90 -16.71 6.13
CA LEU A 4 20.33 -17.15 4.81
C LEU A 4 21.39 -18.25 4.97
N TRP A 5 21.29 -19.28 4.14
CA TRP A 5 22.34 -20.29 3.99
C TRP A 5 22.69 -20.36 2.51
N CYS A 6 23.73 -19.64 2.08
CA CYS A 6 24.20 -19.70 0.70
C CYS A 6 25.53 -20.40 0.57
N ILE A 7 25.66 -21.12 -0.54
CA ILE A 7 26.86 -21.84 -0.96
C ILE A 7 27.76 -20.81 -1.65
N SER A 8 28.99 -20.64 -1.16
CA SER A 8 29.97 -19.76 -1.81
C SER A 8 30.38 -20.32 -3.18
N SER A 9 31.01 -19.49 -4.01
CA SER A 9 31.62 -19.91 -5.28
C SER A 9 32.67 -21.03 -5.14
N GLN A 10 33.06 -21.39 -3.91
CA GLN A 10 33.98 -22.47 -3.57
C GLN A 10 33.29 -23.71 -2.97
N GLY A 11 31.95 -23.80 -3.02
CA GLY A 11 31.22 -24.99 -2.57
C GLY A 11 31.09 -25.15 -1.06
N LYS A 12 31.53 -24.16 -0.26
CA LYS A 12 31.33 -24.16 1.21
C LYS A 12 30.08 -23.36 1.57
N LEU A 13 29.22 -23.96 2.39
CA LEU A 13 28.11 -23.28 3.05
C LEU A 13 28.69 -22.29 4.07
N SER A 14 28.58 -20.99 3.81
CA SER A 14 28.87 -19.99 4.83
C SER A 14 28.27 -18.64 4.45
N ILE A 15 27.29 -18.19 5.25
CA ILE A 15 27.10 -16.83 5.78
C ILE A 15 25.85 -16.91 6.66
N GLN A 16 26.00 -16.81 8.00
CA GLN A 16 24.87 -16.54 8.90
C GLN A 16 24.72 -15.02 9.01
N ARG A 17 24.07 -14.37 8.05
CA ARG A 17 23.55 -13.02 8.27
C ARG A 17 22.05 -13.11 8.57
N PRO A 18 21.52 -12.29 9.50
CA PRO A 18 20.09 -12.04 9.57
C PRO A 18 19.59 -11.65 8.18
N ALA A 19 18.43 -12.16 7.79
CA ALA A 19 17.84 -11.82 6.50
C ALA A 19 17.64 -10.29 6.42
N ASP A 20 18.29 -9.67 5.45
CA ASP A 20 18.24 -8.24 5.18
C ASP A 20 17.85 -8.02 3.71
N LEU A 21 16.93 -7.09 3.45
CA LEU A 21 16.38 -6.90 2.11
C LEU A 21 17.44 -6.45 1.10
N PHE A 22 18.29 -5.49 1.45
CA PHE A 22 19.34 -5.02 0.56
C PHE A 22 20.36 -6.11 0.27
N TYR A 23 20.73 -6.90 1.29
CA TYR A 23 21.58 -8.06 1.10
C TYR A 23 20.95 -9.12 0.17
N VAL A 24 19.64 -9.35 0.25
CA VAL A 24 18.92 -10.25 -0.66
C VAL A 24 19.06 -9.80 -2.12
N PHE A 25 18.88 -8.50 -2.39
CA PHE A 25 19.08 -7.92 -3.72
C PHE A 25 20.54 -8.03 -4.18
N GLN A 26 21.50 -7.63 -3.35
CA GLN A 26 22.94 -7.72 -3.65
C GLN A 26 23.36 -9.16 -4.00
N MET A 27 22.89 -10.14 -3.22
CA MET A 27 23.18 -11.56 -3.46
C MET A 27 22.56 -12.07 -4.76
N ALA A 28 21.35 -11.62 -5.10
CA ALA A 28 20.70 -11.98 -6.34
C ALA A 28 21.42 -11.39 -7.57
N ASP A 29 21.94 -10.17 -7.44
CA ASP A 29 22.65 -9.46 -8.51
C ASP A 29 24.07 -9.97 -8.74
N ALA A 30 24.72 -10.48 -7.68
CA ALA A 30 26.10 -10.96 -7.76
C ALA A 30 26.26 -12.11 -8.77
N ASN A 31 25.32 -13.06 -8.81
CA ASN A 31 25.31 -14.16 -9.78
C ASN A 31 24.03 -15.02 -9.74
N LYS A 32 23.86 -15.88 -10.76
CA LYS A 32 22.74 -16.84 -10.87
C LYS A 32 22.62 -17.81 -9.68
N ALA A 33 23.73 -18.19 -9.04
CA ALA A 33 23.71 -19.10 -7.90
C ALA A 33 23.14 -18.42 -6.65
N GLY A 34 23.52 -17.16 -6.39
CA GLY A 34 22.97 -16.31 -5.35
C GLY A 34 21.46 -16.15 -5.52
N LYS A 35 21.00 -15.79 -6.72
CA LYS A 35 19.57 -15.72 -7.06
C LYS A 35 18.82 -17.04 -6.79
N LYS A 36 19.40 -18.18 -7.17
CA LYS A 36 18.82 -19.51 -6.88
C LYS A 36 18.77 -19.80 -5.38
N CYS A 37 19.77 -19.36 -4.61
CA CYS A 37 19.78 -19.46 -3.16
C CYS A 37 18.61 -18.68 -2.54
N ILE A 38 18.43 -17.41 -2.94
CA ILE A 38 17.33 -16.55 -2.46
C ILE A 38 15.97 -17.21 -2.73
N LYS A 39 15.74 -17.66 -3.97
CA LYS A 39 14.48 -18.33 -4.34
C LYS A 39 14.20 -19.59 -3.50
N LYS A 40 15.24 -20.40 -3.24
CA LYS A 40 15.11 -21.61 -2.41
C LYS A 40 14.87 -21.30 -0.93
N ALA A 41 15.39 -20.18 -0.43
CA ALA A 41 15.18 -19.77 0.95
C ALA A 41 13.72 -19.37 1.22
N GLY A 42 12.94 -19.07 0.18
CA GLY A 42 11.50 -18.87 0.29
C GLY A 42 11.12 -17.65 1.13
N PHE A 43 11.88 -16.57 1.01
CA PHE A 43 11.60 -15.35 1.74
C PHE A 43 10.28 -14.72 1.32
N VAL A 44 9.60 -14.09 2.27
CA VAL A 44 8.30 -13.42 2.09
C VAL A 44 8.40 -12.02 2.70
N ALA A 45 7.84 -11.03 1.99
CA ALA A 45 7.56 -9.73 2.58
C ALA A 45 6.21 -9.80 3.28
N SER A 46 6.13 -9.32 4.52
CA SER A 46 4.86 -9.33 5.27
C SER A 46 3.95 -8.17 4.93
N GLU A 47 4.51 -7.09 4.37
CA GLU A 47 3.74 -5.94 3.92
C GLU A 47 4.49 -5.20 2.82
N ILE A 48 3.77 -4.75 1.79
CA ILE A 48 4.29 -3.84 0.77
C ILE A 48 3.32 -2.67 0.59
N GLU A 49 3.87 -1.46 0.71
CA GLU A 49 3.14 -0.23 0.47
C GLU A 49 3.80 0.61 -0.64
N MET A 50 2.99 0.99 -1.63
CA MET A 50 3.39 1.91 -2.68
C MET A 50 3.02 3.34 -2.29
N VAL A 51 3.98 4.25 -2.32
CA VAL A 51 3.75 5.67 -1.96
C VAL A 51 4.08 6.55 -3.16
N PHE A 52 3.10 7.33 -3.60
CA PHE A 52 3.23 8.24 -4.74
C PHE A 52 3.26 9.70 -4.27
N GLU A 53 4.41 10.34 -4.40
CA GLU A 53 4.64 11.73 -4.00
C GLU A 53 5.19 12.56 -5.16
N ALA A 54 5.09 13.89 -5.02
CA ALA A 54 5.41 14.84 -6.10
C ALA A 54 6.88 14.76 -6.58
N LYS A 55 7.83 14.42 -5.70
CA LYS A 55 9.27 14.44 -6.02
C LYS A 55 9.85 13.05 -6.28
N SER A 56 9.32 12.02 -5.63
CA SER A 56 9.84 10.65 -5.73
C SER A 56 8.75 9.66 -5.35
N ASN A 57 8.71 8.52 -6.04
CA ASN A 57 7.89 7.41 -5.61
C ASN A 57 8.69 6.58 -4.61
N ARG A 58 8.01 5.97 -3.65
CA ARG A 58 8.65 5.16 -2.62
C ARG A 58 7.96 3.82 -2.51
N LEU A 59 8.75 2.78 -2.26
CA LEU A 59 8.27 1.47 -1.90
C LEU A 59 8.66 1.19 -0.45
N LEU A 60 7.67 0.95 0.39
CA LEU A 60 7.87 0.47 1.75
C LEU A 60 7.69 -1.04 1.75
N VAL A 61 8.64 -1.76 2.33
CA VAL A 61 8.62 -3.24 2.37
C VAL A 61 8.93 -3.68 3.80
N VAL A 62 7.99 -4.37 4.45
CA VAL A 62 8.25 -5.03 5.72
C VAL A 62 8.82 -6.41 5.44
N PHE A 63 10.09 -6.59 5.79
CA PHE A 63 10.86 -7.80 5.54
C PHE A 63 11.59 -8.22 6.80
N ALA A 64 11.44 -9.49 7.19
CA ALA A 64 12.05 -10.05 8.41
C ALA A 64 11.81 -9.21 9.68
N GLY A 65 10.65 -8.53 9.77
CA GLY A 65 10.26 -7.69 10.91
C GLY A 65 10.84 -6.26 10.88
N ARG A 66 11.51 -5.85 9.81
CA ARG A 66 12.04 -4.50 9.61
C ARG A 66 11.33 -3.84 8.44
N MET A 67 11.05 -2.54 8.56
CA MET A 67 10.45 -1.75 7.48
C MET A 67 11.55 -1.07 6.68
N TYR A 68 11.68 -1.45 5.43
CA TYR A 68 12.61 -0.87 4.47
C TYR A 68 11.90 0.22 3.66
N THR A 69 12.58 1.33 3.40
CA THR A 69 12.13 2.40 2.50
C THR A 69 13.05 2.48 1.30
N ILE A 70 12.48 2.31 0.12
CA ILE A 70 13.21 2.37 -1.15
C ILE A 70 12.68 3.55 -1.96
N GLU A 71 13.50 4.58 -2.15
CA GLU A 71 13.17 5.67 -3.07
C GLU A 71 13.40 5.22 -4.52
N VAL A 72 12.50 5.60 -5.42
CA VAL A 72 12.55 5.18 -6.83
C VAL A 72 12.88 6.39 -7.69
N VAL A 73 14.08 6.37 -8.27
CA VAL A 73 14.67 7.52 -8.97
C VAL A 73 14.96 7.17 -10.42
N GLY A 74 14.37 7.93 -11.34
CA GLY A 74 14.68 7.86 -12.76
C GLY A 74 16.03 8.51 -13.04
N VAL A 75 16.89 7.83 -13.80
CA VAL A 75 18.18 8.34 -14.24
C VAL A 75 18.32 8.17 -15.75
N GLU A 76 19.14 9.01 -16.38
CA GLU A 76 19.44 8.93 -17.82
C GLU A 76 20.71 8.11 -18.10
N ASN A 77 21.61 8.01 -17.11
CA ASN A 77 22.85 7.27 -17.24
C ASN A 77 22.59 5.75 -17.20
N LYS A 78 22.77 5.08 -18.35
CA LYS A 78 22.60 3.63 -18.51
C LYS A 78 23.42 2.79 -17.53
N GLU A 79 24.59 3.26 -17.13
CA GLU A 79 25.45 2.54 -16.16
C GLU A 79 24.81 2.47 -14.77
N GLN A 80 23.85 3.34 -14.48
CA GLN A 80 23.16 3.39 -13.21
C GLN A 80 21.81 2.67 -13.23
N PHE A 81 21.39 2.11 -14.37
CA PHE A 81 20.08 1.46 -14.47
C PHE A 81 19.98 0.24 -13.56
N ASN A 82 18.82 0.08 -12.93
CA ASN A 82 18.41 -1.07 -12.13
C ASN A 82 19.32 -1.37 -10.93
N LYS A 83 19.91 -0.33 -10.31
CA LYS A 83 20.75 -0.49 -9.13
C LYS A 83 19.97 -0.16 -7.86
N LEU A 84 20.10 -1.00 -6.85
CA LEU A 84 19.62 -0.71 -5.51
C LEU A 84 20.83 -0.36 -4.65
N VAL A 85 20.92 0.90 -4.24
CA VAL A 85 22.01 1.43 -3.42
C VAL A 85 21.51 1.58 -1.99
N GLU A 86 22.15 0.89 -1.06
CA GLU A 86 21.91 1.02 0.37
C GLU A 86 22.51 2.34 0.87
N GLU A 87 21.70 3.15 1.56
CA GLU A 87 22.11 4.41 2.19
C GLU A 87 22.21 4.25 3.70
N THR A 88 21.24 3.55 4.28
CA THR A 88 21.25 3.08 5.67
C THR A 88 20.78 1.63 5.72
N ASP A 89 20.83 1.05 6.90
CA ASP A 89 20.39 -0.32 7.20
C ASP A 89 18.93 -0.65 6.84
N VAL A 90 18.07 0.36 6.60
CA VAL A 90 16.67 0.23 6.18
C VAL A 90 16.26 1.21 5.08
N ARG A 91 17.18 2.02 4.56
CA ARG A 91 16.90 3.00 3.49
C ARG A 91 17.84 2.82 2.32
N GLY A 92 17.30 2.96 1.12
CA GLY A 92 18.09 2.94 -0.09
C GLY A 92 17.37 3.56 -1.26
N THR A 93 18.11 3.72 -2.34
CA THR A 93 17.63 4.28 -3.59
C THR A 93 17.71 3.21 -4.68
N PHE A 94 16.58 2.99 -5.36
CA PHE A 94 16.50 2.21 -6.57
C PHE A 94 16.52 3.12 -7.79
N THR A 95 17.58 3.04 -8.60
CA THR A 95 17.70 3.78 -9.84
C THR A 95 17.16 2.98 -11.02
N HIS A 96 16.45 3.64 -11.93
CA HIS A 96 15.87 3.02 -13.13
C HIS A 96 16.01 3.94 -14.35
N ASP A 97 15.82 3.40 -15.56
CA ASP A 97 15.72 4.22 -16.77
C ASP A 97 14.55 5.20 -16.63
N ALA A 98 14.82 6.51 -16.74
CA ALA A 98 13.81 7.56 -16.61
C ALA A 98 12.66 7.45 -17.63
N ASN A 99 12.85 6.73 -18.73
CA ASN A 99 11.81 6.46 -19.74
C ASN A 99 10.90 5.28 -19.36
N LEU A 100 11.23 4.55 -18.29
CA LEU A 100 10.48 3.42 -17.79
C LEU A 100 9.76 3.76 -16.49
N ASN A 101 8.78 2.94 -16.16
CA ASN A 101 8.06 3.02 -14.91
C ASN A 101 8.86 2.35 -13.78
N GLY A 102 9.61 3.14 -13.00
CA GLY A 102 10.51 2.61 -11.98
C GLY A 102 9.85 1.75 -10.90
N MET A 103 8.60 2.05 -10.53
CA MET A 103 7.86 1.26 -9.56
C MET A 103 7.59 -0.15 -10.09
N ASP A 104 7.24 -0.27 -11.38
CA ASP A 104 6.98 -1.56 -12.01
C ASP A 104 8.25 -2.39 -12.11
N VAL A 105 9.36 -1.76 -12.48
CA VAL A 105 10.67 -2.41 -12.54
C VAL A 105 11.10 -2.93 -11.17
N LEU A 106 10.96 -2.11 -10.11
CA LEU A 106 11.31 -2.51 -8.75
C LEU A 106 10.42 -3.64 -8.25
N LEU A 107 9.10 -3.53 -8.44
CA LEU A 107 8.14 -4.56 -8.04
C LEU A 107 8.40 -5.88 -8.77
N THR A 108 8.66 -5.83 -10.08
CA THR A 108 9.01 -7.02 -10.87
C THR A 108 10.25 -7.73 -10.28
N ARG A 109 11.28 -6.97 -9.89
CA ARG A 109 12.45 -7.55 -9.22
C ARG A 109 12.10 -8.14 -7.86
N LEU A 110 11.32 -7.43 -7.06
CA LEU A 110 10.91 -7.92 -5.74
C LEU A 110 10.10 -9.23 -5.84
N PHE A 111 9.19 -9.31 -6.82
CA PHE A 111 8.33 -10.46 -7.08
C PHE A 111 9.11 -11.66 -7.63
N ASP A 112 10.18 -11.41 -8.36
CA ASP A 112 11.09 -12.45 -8.81
C ASP A 112 11.97 -12.99 -7.68
N LEU A 113 12.18 -12.25 -6.58
CA LEU A 113 13.02 -12.67 -5.46
C LEU A 113 12.24 -13.27 -4.29
N LEU A 114 11.04 -12.78 -4.03
CA LEU A 114 10.24 -13.15 -2.85
C LEU A 114 9.01 -13.99 -3.24
N LEU A 115 8.52 -14.79 -2.29
CA LEU A 115 7.30 -15.59 -2.44
C LEU A 115 6.08 -14.82 -1.95
N ASN A 116 4.92 -15.14 -2.54
CA ASN A 116 3.60 -14.65 -2.14
C ASN A 116 3.52 -13.12 -2.01
N VAL A 117 4.18 -12.43 -2.94
CA VAL A 117 4.26 -10.98 -2.90
C VAL A 117 2.92 -10.39 -3.33
N SER A 118 2.33 -9.57 -2.47
CA SER A 118 1.12 -8.79 -2.75
C SER A 118 1.37 -7.33 -2.41
N ILE A 119 0.64 -6.43 -3.06
CA ILE A 119 0.60 -5.03 -2.63
C ILE A 119 -0.48 -4.94 -1.55
N ASP A 120 -0.11 -4.52 -0.35
CA ASP A 120 -1.04 -4.44 0.77
C ASP A 120 -1.74 -3.09 0.83
N SER A 121 -0.97 -2.03 0.54
CA SER A 121 -1.37 -0.64 0.70
C SER A 121 -0.85 0.24 -0.44
N ILE A 122 -1.61 1.28 -0.75
CA ILE A 122 -1.22 2.34 -1.69
C ILE A 122 -1.52 3.68 -1.04
N VAL A 123 -0.61 4.63 -1.17
CA VAL A 123 -0.73 6.00 -0.65
C VAL A 123 -0.54 7.01 -1.77
N HIS A 124 -1.53 7.87 -1.99
CA HIS A 124 -1.47 8.96 -2.95
C HIS A 124 -1.30 10.30 -2.25
N ARG A 125 -0.14 10.93 -2.41
CA ARG A 125 0.20 12.26 -1.85
C ARG A 125 0.50 13.31 -2.92
N ASP A 126 0.80 12.86 -4.13
CA ASP A 126 1.06 13.75 -5.26
C ASP A 126 -0.25 14.40 -5.76
N SER A 127 -0.44 15.69 -5.48
CA SER A 127 -1.62 16.44 -5.90
C SER A 127 -1.76 16.57 -7.42
N ALA A 128 -0.64 16.58 -8.16
CA ALA A 128 -0.63 16.68 -9.62
C ALA A 128 -0.90 15.35 -10.32
N ARG A 129 -0.76 14.23 -9.60
CA ARG A 129 -0.95 12.90 -10.18
C ARG A 129 -2.39 12.45 -10.13
N ASP A 130 -2.82 11.85 -11.22
CA ASP A 130 -4.12 11.19 -11.33
C ASP A 130 -4.03 9.76 -10.80
N ILE A 131 -4.88 9.41 -9.83
CA ILE A 131 -4.93 8.06 -9.23
C ILE A 131 -5.16 6.98 -10.29
N ARG A 132 -5.85 7.29 -11.39
CA ARG A 132 -6.13 6.34 -12.47
C ARG A 132 -4.86 5.81 -13.15
N GLN A 133 -3.73 6.51 -13.01
CA GLN A 133 -2.44 6.03 -13.50
C GLN A 133 -1.99 4.73 -12.81
N VAL A 134 -2.57 4.36 -11.66
CA VAL A 134 -2.36 3.06 -11.02
C VAL A 134 -2.86 1.90 -11.89
N ALA A 135 -3.75 2.14 -12.87
CA ALA A 135 -4.16 1.13 -13.85
C ALA A 135 -2.98 0.52 -14.63
N ASN A 136 -1.85 1.24 -14.72
CA ASN A 136 -0.62 0.75 -15.33
C ASN A 136 0.06 -0.36 -14.50
N PHE A 137 -0.45 -0.66 -13.30
CA PHE A 137 0.07 -1.68 -12.40
C PHE A 137 -1.08 -2.59 -11.95
N PRO A 138 -1.48 -3.60 -12.75
CA PRO A 138 -2.64 -4.44 -12.43
C PRO A 138 -2.58 -5.07 -11.04
N ILE A 139 -1.38 -5.41 -10.54
CA ILE A 139 -1.22 -5.95 -9.18
C ILE A 139 -1.56 -4.93 -8.09
N ALA A 140 -1.31 -3.64 -8.30
CA ALA A 140 -1.65 -2.59 -7.34
C ALA A 140 -3.17 -2.50 -7.11
N LEU A 141 -3.99 -2.86 -8.11
CA LEU A 141 -5.45 -2.90 -7.99
C LEU A 141 -5.96 -4.00 -7.04
N THR A 142 -5.07 -4.92 -6.62
CA THR A 142 -5.38 -5.95 -5.61
C THR A 142 -5.16 -5.47 -4.17
N ALA A 143 -4.69 -4.23 -3.98
CA ALA A 143 -4.40 -3.68 -2.66
C ALA A 143 -5.61 -3.72 -1.73
N SER A 144 -5.33 -4.04 -0.47
CA SER A 144 -6.35 -4.12 0.58
C SER A 144 -6.61 -2.78 1.25
N ARG A 145 -5.66 -1.84 1.16
CA ARG A 145 -5.72 -0.51 1.76
C ARG A 145 -5.37 0.54 0.73
N LEU A 146 -6.06 1.67 0.79
CA LEU A 146 -5.75 2.85 -0.01
C LEU A 146 -5.88 4.09 0.85
N THR A 147 -4.83 4.91 0.86
CA THR A 147 -4.79 6.23 1.48
C THR A 147 -4.78 7.30 0.41
N ILE A 148 -5.72 8.23 0.50
CA ILE A 148 -5.81 9.42 -0.33
C ILE A 148 -5.46 10.62 0.52
N ASP A 149 -4.27 11.15 0.26
CA ASP A 149 -3.65 12.32 0.90
C ASP A 149 -3.23 13.33 -0.17
N LYS A 150 -4.04 13.44 -1.23
CA LYS A 150 -3.89 14.41 -2.33
C LYS A 150 -5.15 15.25 -2.49
N ASP A 151 -4.96 16.56 -2.59
CA ASP A 151 -6.03 17.53 -2.81
C ASP A 151 -5.71 18.34 -4.09
N PRO A 152 -6.61 18.43 -5.07
CA PRO A 152 -7.95 17.82 -5.12
C PRO A 152 -7.93 16.34 -5.50
N VAL A 153 -8.91 15.60 -4.96
CA VAL A 153 -9.35 14.31 -5.50
C VAL A 153 -10.63 14.51 -6.32
N THR A 154 -10.66 13.94 -7.51
CA THR A 154 -11.76 14.14 -8.46
C THR A 154 -12.78 13.00 -8.37
N LYS A 155 -14.02 13.28 -8.77
CA LYS A 155 -15.06 12.26 -8.96
C LYS A 155 -14.62 11.12 -9.88
N GLY A 156 -13.89 11.45 -10.95
CA GLY A 156 -13.37 10.45 -11.88
C GLY A 156 -12.41 9.45 -11.23
N GLU A 157 -11.55 9.93 -10.32
CA GLU A 157 -10.65 9.07 -9.54
C GLU A 157 -11.42 8.18 -8.55
N LEU A 158 -12.42 8.73 -7.86
CA LEU A 158 -13.25 7.95 -6.93
C LEU A 158 -14.06 6.86 -7.65
N ASN A 159 -14.66 7.18 -8.80
CA ASN A 159 -15.35 6.19 -9.63
C ASN A 159 -14.40 5.09 -10.10
N PHE A 160 -13.20 5.46 -10.55
CA PHE A 160 -12.18 4.49 -10.93
C PHE A 160 -11.82 3.56 -9.77
N ILE A 161 -11.64 4.09 -8.56
CA ILE A 161 -11.34 3.26 -7.38
C ILE A 161 -12.45 2.23 -7.18
N LYS A 162 -13.71 2.66 -7.18
CA LYS A 162 -14.87 1.77 -7.02
C LYS A 162 -14.96 0.70 -8.10
N GLU A 163 -14.62 1.05 -9.35
CA GLU A 163 -14.73 0.14 -10.49
C GLU A 163 -13.56 -0.86 -10.59
N LYS A 164 -12.34 -0.46 -10.18
CA LYS A 164 -11.12 -1.23 -10.47
C LYS A 164 -10.54 -1.95 -9.28
N PHE A 165 -10.75 -1.46 -8.07
CA PHE A 165 -10.25 -2.13 -6.88
C PHE A 165 -11.29 -3.11 -6.36
N THR A 166 -10.98 -4.40 -6.48
CA THR A 166 -11.90 -5.49 -6.10
C THR A 166 -11.67 -6.00 -4.67
N GLY A 167 -10.51 -5.70 -4.08
CA GLY A 167 -10.06 -6.24 -2.80
C GLY A 167 -9.97 -5.22 -1.65
N LEU A 168 -10.37 -3.96 -1.87
CA LEU A 168 -10.22 -2.91 -0.85
C LEU A 168 -11.06 -3.21 0.38
N LYS A 169 -10.37 -3.28 1.52
CA LYS A 169 -10.95 -3.47 2.85
C LYS A 169 -10.96 -2.18 3.65
N SER A 170 -10.01 -1.29 3.38
CA SER A 170 -9.87 -0.03 4.11
C SER A 170 -9.60 1.14 3.18
N LEU A 171 -10.32 2.24 3.39
CA LEU A 171 -10.02 3.53 2.79
C LEU A 171 -9.67 4.56 3.86
N HIS A 172 -8.60 5.31 3.61
CA HIS A 172 -8.20 6.45 4.44
C HIS A 172 -8.18 7.72 3.60
N PHE A 173 -8.91 8.75 4.03
CA PHE A 173 -8.91 10.08 3.45
C PHE A 173 -8.31 11.08 4.44
N ALA A 174 -7.09 11.54 4.14
CA ALA A 174 -6.38 12.58 4.90
C ALA A 174 -6.71 14.00 4.40
N VAL A 175 -7.54 14.10 3.36
CA VAL A 175 -7.96 15.33 2.66
C VAL A 175 -9.49 15.46 2.63
N PRO A 176 -10.03 16.67 2.41
CA PRO A 176 -11.46 16.86 2.20
C PRO A 176 -11.98 16.04 1.00
N LEU A 177 -13.13 15.38 1.19
CA LEU A 177 -13.85 14.70 0.12
C LEU A 177 -14.66 15.69 -0.73
N PRO A 178 -14.86 15.41 -2.03
CA PRO A 178 -15.79 16.18 -2.85
C PRO A 178 -17.20 16.15 -2.27
N ASP A 179 -17.93 17.27 -2.34
CA ASP A 179 -19.23 17.43 -1.71
C ASP A 179 -20.27 16.40 -2.16
N ASP A 180 -20.26 16.03 -3.45
CA ASP A 180 -21.16 15.02 -4.02
C ASP A 180 -20.69 13.57 -3.77
N HIS A 181 -19.54 13.38 -3.11
CA HIS A 181 -18.94 12.07 -2.78
C HIS A 181 -18.51 11.95 -1.32
N ALA A 182 -19.03 12.78 -0.42
CA ALA A 182 -18.65 12.77 0.99
C ALA A 182 -18.82 11.39 1.66
N ALA A 183 -19.85 10.63 1.26
CA ALA A 183 -20.11 9.28 1.76
C ALA A 183 -19.34 8.16 1.05
N PHE A 184 -18.52 8.47 0.04
CA PHE A 184 -17.76 7.47 -0.73
C PHE A 184 -17.01 6.45 0.14
N PRO A 185 -16.26 6.84 1.19
CA PRO A 185 -15.49 5.90 1.98
C PRO A 185 -16.36 4.92 2.79
N LEU A 186 -17.60 5.32 3.09
CA LEU A 186 -18.53 4.56 3.94
C LEU A 186 -19.10 3.29 3.27
N GLN A 187 -18.77 3.08 1.98
CA GLN A 187 -19.11 1.89 1.20
C GLN A 187 -18.10 0.74 1.41
N TYR A 188 -17.00 0.98 2.13
CA TYR A 188 -15.92 0.00 2.33
C TYR A 188 -15.92 -0.53 3.77
N PRO A 189 -15.43 -1.75 4.04
CA PRO A 189 -15.50 -2.36 5.37
C PRO A 189 -14.91 -1.50 6.50
N ALA A 190 -13.82 -0.78 6.21
CA ALA A 190 -13.21 0.19 7.10
C ALA A 190 -13.02 1.54 6.39
N ALA A 191 -13.35 2.63 7.08
CA ALA A 191 -13.19 4.00 6.60
C ALA A 191 -12.55 4.89 7.67
N TYR A 192 -11.51 5.62 7.30
CA TYR A 192 -10.90 6.65 8.14
C TYR A 192 -10.93 7.99 7.41
N ILE A 193 -11.51 9.01 8.05
CA ILE A 193 -11.77 10.32 7.44
C ILE A 193 -11.26 11.42 8.38
N GLU A 194 -10.10 11.98 8.07
CA GLU A 194 -9.43 12.92 8.96
C GLU A 194 -9.97 14.34 8.84
N LYS A 195 -10.06 14.88 7.61
CA LYS A 195 -10.27 16.32 7.39
C LYS A 195 -11.53 16.62 6.60
N GLY A 196 -12.17 17.74 6.95
CA GLY A 196 -13.13 18.43 6.09
C GLY A 196 -14.40 17.63 5.76
N ASN A 197 -14.79 16.65 6.59
CA ASN A 197 -15.97 15.85 6.27
C ASN A 197 -17.25 16.71 6.31
N LYS A 198 -17.98 16.66 5.21
CA LYS A 198 -19.33 17.23 5.06
C LYS A 198 -20.40 16.15 5.17
N LEU A 199 -20.08 15.06 5.87
CA LEU A 199 -20.93 13.90 6.02
C LEU A 199 -22.23 14.27 6.71
N LYS A 200 -23.35 13.86 6.11
CA LYS A 200 -24.66 13.96 6.72
C LYS A 200 -24.89 12.78 7.65
N VAL A 201 -25.65 12.99 8.72
CA VAL A 201 -25.98 11.92 9.66
C VAL A 201 -26.73 10.77 8.98
N GLU A 202 -27.54 11.06 7.96
CA GLU A 202 -28.24 10.06 7.15
C GLU A 202 -27.28 9.12 6.41
N GLU A 203 -26.14 9.61 5.95
CA GLU A 203 -25.12 8.82 5.26
C GLU A 203 -24.44 7.86 6.24
N LEU A 204 -24.12 8.34 7.44
CA LEU A 204 -23.57 7.51 8.53
C LEU A 204 -24.57 6.45 9.02
N ILE A 205 -25.86 6.80 9.11
CA ILE A 205 -26.92 5.85 9.47
C ILE A 205 -27.02 4.70 8.46
N ASN A 206 -26.80 5.01 7.18
CA ASN A 206 -26.93 4.07 6.07
C ASN A 206 -25.59 3.46 5.60
N MET A 207 -24.50 3.68 6.35
CA MET A 207 -23.19 3.15 5.98
C MET A 207 -23.15 1.63 5.93
N GLU A 208 -22.31 1.12 5.02
CA GLU A 208 -21.97 -0.31 4.90
C GLU A 208 -20.71 -0.64 5.72
N ALA A 209 -19.87 0.36 5.96
CA ALA A 209 -18.68 0.26 6.79
C ALA A 209 -18.98 -0.29 8.20
N LYS A 210 -18.12 -1.18 8.67
CA LYS A 210 -18.19 -1.76 10.02
C LYS A 210 -17.31 -0.98 11.00
N ASN A 211 -16.18 -0.49 10.51
CA ASN A 211 -15.24 0.30 11.29
C ASN A 211 -15.13 1.69 10.65
N VAL A 212 -15.55 2.71 11.38
CA VAL A 212 -15.51 4.09 10.90
C VAL A 212 -14.86 4.95 11.96
N GLU A 213 -13.80 5.65 11.56
CA GLU A 213 -13.11 6.64 12.38
C GLU A 213 -13.17 7.99 11.66
N ILE A 214 -13.63 9.02 12.38
CA ILE A 214 -13.82 10.36 11.82
C ILE A 214 -13.28 11.39 12.80
N THR A 215 -12.24 12.11 12.40
CA THR A 215 -11.51 12.99 13.32
C THR A 215 -12.15 14.38 13.45
N THR A 216 -12.78 14.91 12.38
CA THR A 216 -13.33 16.29 12.38
C THR A 216 -14.84 16.37 12.14
N ALA A 217 -15.64 15.41 12.64
CA ALA A 217 -17.10 15.44 12.42
C ALA A 217 -17.78 16.58 13.20
N LYS A 218 -18.64 17.35 12.51
CA LYS A 218 -19.53 18.35 13.15
C LYS A 218 -20.93 17.77 13.33
N LEU A 219 -21.10 16.83 14.25
CA LEU A 219 -22.39 16.22 14.58
C LEU A 219 -23.04 16.91 15.78
N LYS A 220 -24.34 17.19 15.70
CA LYS A 220 -25.11 17.67 16.86
C LYS A 220 -25.45 16.50 17.80
N THR A 221 -25.78 16.80 19.05
CA THR A 221 -26.27 15.79 20.01
C THR A 221 -27.47 15.00 19.48
N SER A 222 -28.38 15.66 18.74
CA SER A 222 -29.50 15.01 18.08
C SER A 222 -29.06 13.98 17.03
N ASP A 223 -27.99 14.27 16.30
CA ASP A 223 -27.46 13.41 15.26
C ASP A 223 -26.80 12.17 15.88
N MET A 224 -26.00 12.37 16.94
CA MET A 224 -25.43 11.27 17.73
C MET A 224 -26.51 10.34 18.30
N ASN A 225 -27.58 10.90 18.86
CA ASN A 225 -28.70 10.12 19.37
C ASN A 225 -29.39 9.30 18.27
N ARG A 226 -29.55 9.87 17.06
CA ARG A 226 -30.10 9.16 15.90
C ARG A 226 -29.18 8.02 15.45
N LEU A 227 -27.87 8.25 15.40
CA LEU A 227 -26.87 7.24 15.05
C LEU A 227 -26.90 6.07 16.03
N ILE A 228 -26.80 6.33 17.33
CA ILE A 228 -26.80 5.28 18.36
C ILE A 228 -28.08 4.43 18.27
N LYS A 229 -29.25 5.07 18.14
CA LYS A 229 -30.52 4.35 17.97
C LYS A 229 -30.54 3.47 16.71
N SER A 230 -30.00 3.96 15.59
CA SER A 230 -29.85 3.18 14.36
C SER A 230 -29.00 1.94 14.59
N PHE A 231 -27.83 2.08 15.21
CA PHE A 231 -26.93 0.96 15.50
C PHE A 231 -27.58 -0.09 16.40
N ILE A 232 -28.21 0.33 17.50
CA ILE A 232 -28.93 -0.60 18.41
C ILE A 232 -30.03 -1.35 17.65
N LYS A 233 -30.77 -0.67 16.77
CA LYS A 233 -31.82 -1.29 15.97
C LYS A 233 -31.26 -2.31 14.97
N LYS A 234 -30.17 -2.00 14.28
CA LYS A 234 -29.49 -2.94 13.36
C LYS A 234 -28.95 -4.17 14.10
N SER A 235 -28.35 -3.99 15.27
CA SER A 235 -27.83 -5.09 16.10
C SER A 235 -28.95 -5.98 16.65
N SER A 236 -30.09 -5.41 17.02
CA SER A 236 -31.25 -6.17 17.52
C SER A 236 -32.04 -6.91 16.42
N SER A 237 -31.98 -6.46 15.17
CA SER A 237 -32.51 -7.24 14.03
C SER A 237 -31.67 -8.46 13.68
N LEU A 238 -30.34 -8.42 13.90
CA LEU A 238 -29.46 -9.57 13.67
C LEU A 238 -29.73 -10.72 14.64
N VAL A 239 -30.14 -10.41 15.88
CA VAL A 239 -30.47 -11.43 16.91
C VAL A 239 -31.81 -12.13 16.60
N LYS A 240 -32.72 -11.50 15.84
CA LYS A 240 -34.03 -12.08 15.52
C LYS A 240 -34.02 -13.05 14.32
N ASN A 241 -32.98 -13.01 13.49
CA ASN A 241 -32.85 -13.85 12.29
C ASN A 241 -32.04 -15.14 12.51
N VAL A 242 -31.73 -15.49 13.77
CA VAL A 242 -31.18 -16.79 14.15
C VAL A 242 -32.30 -17.61 14.80
N ARG A 243 -33.18 -18.19 13.97
CA ARG A 243 -34.11 -19.25 14.35
C ARG A 243 -34.28 -20.22 13.20
#